data_AF-A0A9P2IRG5-F1
#
_entry.id   AF-A0A9P2IRG5-F1
#
_cell.length_a   1.000
_cell.length_b   1.000
_cell.length_c   1.000
_cell.angle_alpha   90.00
_cell.angle_beta   90.00
_cell.angle_gamma   90.00
#
_symmetry.space_group_name_H-M   'P 1'
#
loop_
_entity.id
_entity.type
_entity.pdbx_description
1 polymer ?
#
loop_
_entity_poly.entity_id
_entity_poly.type
_entity_poly.pdbx_seq_one_letter_code
_entity_poly.pdbx_strand_id
1 'polypeptide(L)' 'MLPSSVDLEIATEEENSLLEAWKKYRVLLNRVDTSTAPDIEWPEEPRSSE' A
#
# COMPACT_ATOMS: atom_id res chain seq x y z
N MET A 1 -17.34 -24.29 11.56
CA MET A 1 -15.97 -24.68 11.16
C MET A 1 -15.72 -23.98 9.83
N LEU A 2 -15.03 -22.83 9.86
CA LEU A 2 -14.75 -22.03 8.67
C LEU A 2 -13.34 -22.41 8.18
N PRO A 3 -13.13 -22.68 6.89
CA PRO A 3 -11.84 -23.12 6.38
C PRO A 3 -10.86 -21.94 6.31
N SER A 4 -10.17 -21.65 7.42
CA SER A 4 -9.12 -20.61 7.57
C SER A 4 -7.85 -20.85 6.76
N SER A 5 -7.92 -21.64 5.68
CA SER A 5 -6.77 -22.00 4.85
C SER A 5 -6.88 -21.50 3.41
N VAL A 6 -8.07 -21.09 2.97
CA VAL A 6 -8.25 -20.47 1.64
C VAL A 6 -7.89 -18.99 1.66
N ASP A 7 -8.10 -18.35 2.82
CA ASP A 7 -7.68 -16.97 3.07
C ASP A 7 -6.15 -16.81 2.99
N LEU A 8 -5.38 -17.83 3.38
CA LEU A 8 -3.91 -17.75 3.38
C LEU A 8 -3.31 -17.72 1.97
N GLU A 9 -3.99 -18.33 1.00
CA GLU A 9 -3.58 -18.37 -0.42
C GLU A 9 -4.09 -17.12 -1.18
N ILE A 10 -5.27 -16.60 -0.82
CA ILE A 10 -5.82 -15.35 -1.37
C ILE A 10 -5.10 -14.12 -0.78
N ALA A 11 -4.80 -14.14 0.52
CA ALA A 11 -4.06 -13.10 1.20
C ALA A 11 -2.69 -12.92 0.57
N THR A 12 -2.02 -13.96 0.06
CA THR A 12 -0.70 -13.79 -0.54
C THR A 12 -0.71 -13.05 -1.88
N GLU A 13 -1.79 -13.12 -2.66
CA GLU A 13 -1.91 -12.38 -3.93
C GLU A 13 -2.39 -10.94 -3.71
N GLU A 14 -3.35 -10.75 -2.80
CA GLU A 14 -3.83 -9.43 -2.39
C GLU A 14 -2.71 -8.65 -1.70
N GLU A 15 -2.00 -9.27 -0.77
CA GLU A 15 -0.89 -8.68 -0.02
C GLU A 15 0.33 -8.46 -0.94
N ASN A 16 0.58 -9.30 -1.95
CA ASN A 16 1.57 -8.97 -2.99
C ASN A 16 1.18 -7.72 -3.79
N SER A 17 -0.08 -7.66 -4.25
CA SER A 17 -0.58 -6.51 -5.01
C SER A 17 -0.51 -5.23 -4.18
N LEU A 18 -0.83 -5.33 -2.89
CA LEU A 18 -0.66 -4.25 -1.93
C LEU A 18 0.81 -3.88 -1.77
N LEU A 19 1.70 -4.86 -1.55
CA LEU A 19 3.14 -4.63 -1.41
C LEU A 19 3.75 -3.97 -2.65
N GLU A 20 3.28 -4.31 -3.85
CA GLU A 20 3.66 -3.64 -5.10
C GLU A 20 3.15 -2.20 -5.16
N ALA A 21 1.90 -1.96 -4.76
CA ALA A 21 1.35 -0.61 -4.64
C ALA A 21 2.13 0.22 -3.60
N TRP A 22 2.44 -0.35 -2.43
CA TRP A 22 3.26 0.25 -1.39
C TRP A 22 4.69 0.52 -1.86
N LYS A 23 5.30 -0.35 -2.66
CA LYS A 23 6.61 -0.10 -3.28
C LYS A 23 6.56 1.13 -4.20
N LYS A 24 5.55 1.21 -5.09
CA LYS A 24 5.35 2.37 -5.98
C LYS A 24 5.10 3.65 -5.17
N TYR A 25 4.24 3.57 -4.16
CA TYR A 25 3.95 4.66 -3.25
C TYR A 25 5.22 5.17 -2.55
N ARG A 26 6.04 4.28 -1.98
CA ARG A 26 7.30 4.66 -1.31
C ARG A 26 8.30 5.32 -2.26
N VAL A 27 8.34 4.91 -3.53
CA VAL A 27 9.19 5.56 -4.54
C VAL A 27 8.68 6.97 -4.85
N LEU A 28 7.37 7.17 -4.98
CA LEU A 28 6.78 8.50 -5.16
C LEU A 28 7.03 9.37 -3.93
N LEU A 29 6.80 8.83 -2.74
CA LEU A 29 7.02 9.48 -1.46
C LEU A 29 8.47 9.92 -1.25
N ASN A 30 9.45 9.13 -1.71
CA ASN A 30 10.86 9.51 -1.65
C ASN A 30 11.18 10.73 -2.54
N ARG A 31 10.38 10.96 -3.57
CA ARG A 31 10.47 12.11 -4.47
C ARG A 31 9.59 13.27 -4.03
N VAL A 32 8.74 13.08 -3.01
CA VAL A 32 7.95 14.18 -2.46
C VAL A 32 8.89 15.10 -1.70
N ASP A 33 9.02 16.33 -2.21
CA ASP A 33 9.81 17.37 -1.60
C ASP A 33 9.11 17.92 -0.36
N THR A 34 9.51 17.43 0.81
CA THR A 34 8.97 17.85 2.12
C THR A 34 9.18 19.32 2.46
N SER A 35 9.97 20.03 1.66
CA SER A 35 10.18 21.48 1.76
C SER A 35 9.02 22.32 1.22
N THR A 36 8.06 21.72 0.49
CA THR A 36 6.86 22.43 -0.01
C THR A 36 5.71 22.45 1.01
N ALA A 37 5.91 21.85 2.19
CA ALA A 37 4.93 21.93 3.27
C ALA A 37 4.65 23.40 3.64
N PRO A 38 3.36 23.80 3.81
CA PRO A 38 2.18 22.96 4.00
C PRO A 38 1.42 22.54 2.72
N ASP A 39 1.79 23.04 1.54
CA ASP A 39 1.12 22.77 0.25
C ASP A 39 1.62 21.49 -0.42
N ILE A 40 2.06 20.53 0.38
CA ILE A 40 2.69 19.31 -0.10
C ILE A 40 1.64 18.30 -0.55
N GLU A 41 1.68 17.93 -1.83
CA GLU A 41 0.82 16.88 -2.39
C GLU A 41 1.37 15.50 -2.05
N TRP A 42 0.83 14.91 -0.98
CA TRP A 42 1.10 13.53 -0.64
C TRP A 42 0.35 12.59 -1.61
N PRO A 43 1.01 11.55 -2.15
CA PRO A 43 0.31 10.54 -2.93
C PRO A 43 -0.76 9.83 -2.08
N GLU A 44 -1.75 9.21 -2.71
CA GLU A 44 -2.75 8.41 -2.00
C GLU A 44 -2.14 7.09 -1.54
N GLU A 45 -2.27 6.81 -0.24
CA GLU A 45 -1.84 5.54 0.35
C GLU A 45 -2.70 4.38 -0.17
N PRO A 46 -2.09 3.25 -0.57
CA PRO A 46 -2.87 2.08 -0.94
C PRO A 46 -3.61 1.57 0.29
N ARG A 47 -4.95 1.70 0.29
CA ARG A 47 -5.82 1.19 1.37
C ARG A 47 -5.63 -0.32 1.52
N SER A 48 -5.06 -0.74 2.64
CA SER A 48 -5.36 -2.04 3.23
C SER A 48 -6.80 -1.93 3.74
N SER A 49 -7.75 -2.61 3.12
CA SER A 49 -9.11 -2.62 3.63
C SER A 49 -9.12 -3.47 4.91
N GLU A 50 -9.19 -2.80 6.07
CA GLU A 50 -9.38 -3.43 7.39
C GLU A 50 -10.80 -3.99 7.56
#